data_AF-A0A2W1AW46-F1
#
_entry.id   AF-A0A2W1AW46-F1
#
_cell.length_a   1.000
_cell.length_b   1.000
_cell.length_c   1.000
_cell.angle_alpha   90.00
_cell.angle_beta   90.00
_cell.angle_gamma   90.00
#
_symmetry.space_group_name_H-M   'P 1'
#
loop_
_entity.id
_entity.type
_entity.pdbx_description
1 polymer ?
#
loop_
_entity_poly.entity_id
_entity_poly.type
_entity_poly.pdbx_seq_one_letter_code
_entity_poly.pdbx_strand_id
1 'polypeptide(L)'
;MLIHSNAIISTVMHPDLGTMLVDSLGQSLYLFTRDELGKSNCSGGCAGAWPPLLTVGDPAVIAGALTNSLGTITRDDGTTQVTYNGWPLYYFVNDEAPGDVAGQDVGDVWYVVSIAGGPIQTNAVVNIAEHADLGNILVDQSGRTQYLFTVDQSNTSNCNDGCARAWPPLLTAGDPVAGEGVTAARLGTTARADGSTQVTYNGWPLYYFFLDTKPGDANGQDANNVWFGVSTYGGPVQNNAAVKTVDDAGLGTILADRSGRSLYLFTNDAANTSNCSGGCALAWPPLLTNGDPTAMDAADGALLGTITRDDGTVQVTYNDLPLYYFAIDAKPGDTVGQNVGGVWFVLTPAGEAVPAS
;
A
#
# COMPACT_ATOMS: atom_id res chain seq x y z
N MET A 1 -16.97 -43.92 13.48
CA MET A 1 -17.69 -42.71 13.09
C MET A 1 -17.17 -41.58 13.96
N LEU A 2 -16.07 -40.95 13.55
CA LEU A 2 -15.50 -39.82 14.29
C LEU A 2 -16.36 -38.59 13.99
N ILE A 3 -16.89 -37.99 15.05
CA ILE A 3 -17.67 -36.77 15.00
C ILE A 3 -16.69 -35.68 14.55
N HIS A 4 -16.76 -35.22 13.30
CA HIS A 4 -15.91 -34.14 12.84
C HIS A 4 -16.54 -32.85 13.38
N SER A 5 -15.93 -32.27 14.42
CA SER A 5 -16.33 -31.00 15.01
C SER A 5 -16.12 -29.84 14.03
N ASN A 6 -16.84 -28.74 14.23
CA ASN A 6 -16.58 -27.50 13.52
C ASN A 6 -15.12 -27.07 13.73
N ALA A 7 -14.48 -26.54 12.69
CA ALA A 7 -13.16 -25.94 12.84
C ALA A 7 -13.26 -24.70 13.75
N ILE A 8 -12.34 -24.61 14.70
CA ILE A 8 -12.27 -23.50 15.65
C ILE A 8 -10.92 -22.81 15.48
N ILE A 9 -10.97 -21.51 15.20
CA ILE A 9 -9.80 -20.68 14.90
C ILE A 9 -9.53 -19.76 16.11
N SER A 10 -8.26 -19.56 16.40
CA SER A 10 -7.75 -18.69 17.44
C SER A 10 -6.52 -17.96 16.93
N THR A 11 -5.85 -17.23 17.81
CA THR A 11 -4.61 -16.50 17.54
C THR A 11 -3.56 -16.79 18.59
N VAL A 12 -2.31 -16.73 18.19
CA VAL A 12 -1.16 -16.79 19.11
C VAL A 12 -0.14 -15.72 18.73
N MET A 13 0.57 -15.19 19.72
CA MET A 13 1.72 -14.32 19.50
C MET A 13 2.97 -15.19 19.31
N HIS A 14 3.49 -15.26 18.09
CA HIS A 14 4.77 -15.89 17.77
C HIS A 14 5.91 -14.88 18.03
N PRO A 15 7.02 -15.30 18.67
CA PRO A 15 8.13 -14.39 19.00
C PRO A 15 8.72 -13.68 17.77
N ASP A 16 8.82 -14.40 16.65
CA ASP A 16 9.48 -13.87 15.44
C ASP A 16 8.50 -13.37 14.38
N LEU A 17 7.21 -13.74 14.44
CA LEU A 17 6.23 -13.47 13.37
C LEU A 17 5.05 -12.61 13.85
N GLY A 18 5.00 -12.25 15.14
CA GLY A 18 3.88 -11.50 15.71
C GLY A 18 2.62 -12.35 15.84
N THR A 19 1.45 -11.70 15.83
CA THR A 19 0.17 -12.40 16.04
C THR A 19 -0.29 -13.10 14.75
N MET A 20 -0.42 -14.43 14.83
CA MET A 20 -0.80 -15.30 13.70
C MET A 20 -2.02 -16.17 14.03
N LEU A 21 -2.70 -16.66 12.98
CA LEU A 21 -3.83 -17.58 13.10
C LEU A 21 -3.38 -19.00 13.45
N VAL A 22 -4.10 -19.61 14.38
CA VAL A 22 -3.95 -21.02 14.78
C VAL A 22 -5.31 -21.69 14.92
N ASP A 23 -5.34 -23.01 14.96
CA ASP A 23 -6.55 -23.76 15.37
C ASP A 23 -6.74 -23.74 16.91
N SER A 24 -7.81 -24.40 17.40
CA SER A 24 -8.08 -24.52 18.85
C SER A 24 -7.04 -25.31 19.65
N LEU A 25 -6.15 -26.04 18.99
CA LEU A 25 -5.05 -26.77 19.59
C LEU A 25 -3.73 -26.00 19.50
N GLY A 26 -3.71 -24.85 18.83
CA GLY A 26 -2.54 -24.01 18.63
C GLY A 26 -1.68 -24.38 17.41
N GLN A 27 -2.15 -25.23 16.50
CA GLN A 27 -1.46 -25.50 15.23
C GLN A 27 -1.56 -24.29 14.31
N SER A 28 -0.42 -23.91 13.72
CA SER A 28 -0.30 -22.78 12.79
C SER A 28 -1.12 -22.98 11.53
N LEU A 29 -1.78 -21.91 11.09
CA LEU A 29 -2.56 -21.90 9.85
C LEU A 29 -1.84 -21.09 8.78
N TYR A 30 -1.79 -21.68 7.59
CA TYR A 30 -1.08 -21.17 6.43
C TYR A 30 -2.03 -20.76 5.32
N LEU A 31 -1.57 -19.82 4.48
CA LEU A 31 -2.15 -19.53 3.18
C LEU A 31 -1.16 -19.87 2.07
N PHE A 32 -1.72 -20.19 0.90
CA PHE A 32 -0.97 -20.40 -0.33
C PHE A 32 -1.16 -19.21 -1.27
N THR A 33 -0.09 -18.48 -1.55
CA THR A 33 -0.17 -17.26 -2.39
C THR A 33 -0.53 -17.53 -3.86
N ARG A 34 -0.48 -18.79 -4.30
CA ARG A 34 -0.95 -19.20 -5.63
C ARG A 34 -2.42 -19.60 -5.66
N ASP A 35 -3.12 -19.56 -4.53
CA ASP A 35 -4.58 -19.68 -4.51
C ASP A 35 -5.24 -18.42 -5.04
N GLU A 36 -6.52 -18.54 -5.41
CA GLU A 36 -7.40 -17.42 -5.72
C GLU A 36 -8.37 -17.23 -4.55
N LEU A 37 -8.90 -16.01 -4.37
CA LEU A 37 -9.94 -15.79 -3.36
C LEU A 37 -11.14 -16.70 -3.64
N GLY A 38 -11.54 -17.48 -2.63
CA GLY A 38 -12.64 -18.43 -2.73
C GLY A 38 -12.32 -19.72 -3.49
N LYS A 39 -11.05 -19.98 -3.83
CA LYS A 39 -10.67 -21.19 -4.57
C LYS A 39 -9.25 -21.67 -4.26
N SER A 40 -9.13 -22.95 -3.89
CA SER A 40 -7.85 -23.63 -3.70
C SER A 40 -7.31 -24.18 -5.02
N ASN A 41 -6.05 -23.89 -5.33
CA ASN A 41 -5.26 -24.51 -6.38
C ASN A 41 -4.36 -25.65 -5.86
N CYS A 42 -4.38 -25.92 -4.54
CA CYS A 42 -3.61 -26.99 -3.90
C CYS A 42 -4.43 -28.28 -3.79
N SER A 43 -4.10 -29.30 -4.59
CA SER A 43 -4.75 -30.62 -4.58
C SER A 43 -3.74 -31.77 -4.71
N GLY A 44 -4.18 -33.02 -4.55
CA GLY A 44 -3.33 -34.21 -4.67
C GLY A 44 -2.10 -34.17 -3.75
N GLY A 45 -0.90 -34.33 -4.31
CA GLY A 45 0.35 -34.29 -3.54
C GLY A 45 0.59 -32.97 -2.80
N CYS A 46 0.07 -31.84 -3.32
CA CYS A 46 0.11 -30.56 -2.61
C CYS A 46 -0.68 -30.65 -1.29
N ALA A 47 -1.93 -31.11 -1.35
CA ALA A 47 -2.78 -31.28 -0.17
C ALA A 47 -2.27 -32.39 0.77
N GLY A 48 -1.41 -33.29 0.28
CA GLY A 48 -0.70 -34.26 1.11
C GLY A 48 0.40 -33.63 1.96
N ALA A 49 1.09 -32.60 1.47
CA ALA A 49 2.10 -31.85 2.22
C ALA A 49 1.51 -30.65 3.00
N TRP A 50 0.38 -30.13 2.50
CA TRP A 50 -0.33 -28.97 3.05
C TRP A 50 -1.81 -29.34 3.26
N PRO A 51 -2.15 -30.07 4.33
CA PRO A 51 -3.52 -30.53 4.54
C PRO A 51 -4.48 -29.35 4.68
N PRO A 52 -5.61 -29.34 3.96
CA PRO A 52 -6.60 -28.26 4.09
C PRO A 52 -7.25 -28.30 5.49
N LEU A 53 -7.51 -27.13 6.06
CA LEU A 53 -8.33 -27.01 7.25
C LEU A 53 -9.80 -27.30 6.89
N LEU A 54 -10.24 -28.53 7.13
CA LEU A 54 -11.61 -28.97 6.82
C LEU A 54 -12.58 -28.67 7.96
N THR A 55 -13.85 -28.41 7.60
CA THR A 55 -14.97 -28.26 8.55
C THR A 55 -16.22 -28.96 8.01
N VAL A 56 -17.10 -29.38 8.92
CA VAL A 56 -18.42 -29.98 8.57
C VAL A 56 -19.59 -29.03 8.87
N GLY A 57 -19.34 -27.96 9.62
CA GLY A 57 -20.29 -26.89 9.89
C GLY A 57 -19.62 -25.52 9.86
N ASP A 58 -20.34 -24.50 10.33
CA ASP A 58 -19.82 -23.14 10.34
C ASP A 58 -18.57 -23.05 11.24
N PRO A 59 -17.43 -22.57 10.70
CA PRO A 59 -16.22 -22.38 11.48
C PRO A 59 -16.44 -21.29 12.52
N ALA A 60 -15.83 -21.44 13.70
CA ALA A 60 -16.00 -20.54 14.83
C ALA A 60 -14.66 -19.95 15.30
N VAL A 61 -14.72 -18.88 16.11
CA VAL A 61 -13.55 -18.25 16.74
C VAL A 61 -13.68 -18.25 18.26
N ILE A 62 -12.58 -18.43 19.00
CA ILE A 62 -12.63 -18.56 20.48
C ILE A 62 -12.79 -17.20 21.20
N ALA A 63 -12.27 -16.08 20.69
CA ALA A 63 -12.61 -14.71 21.13
C ALA A 63 -11.81 -13.65 20.33
N GLY A 64 -12.39 -12.46 20.13
CA GLY A 64 -11.71 -11.21 19.71
C GLY A 64 -11.46 -11.03 18.20
N ALA A 65 -12.02 -9.97 17.61
CA ALA A 65 -11.73 -9.36 16.28
C ALA A 65 -11.81 -10.20 14.98
N LEU A 66 -11.89 -11.54 15.02
CA LEU A 66 -11.74 -12.39 13.83
C LEU A 66 -13.05 -12.78 13.12
N THR A 67 -14.22 -12.51 13.70
CA THR A 67 -15.50 -13.16 13.31
C THR A 67 -15.95 -12.87 11.88
N ASN A 68 -15.73 -11.65 11.36
CA ASN A 68 -16.25 -11.27 10.05
C ASN A 68 -15.36 -11.75 8.88
N SER A 69 -14.32 -12.51 9.19
CA SER A 69 -13.29 -12.97 8.25
C SER A 69 -13.41 -14.43 7.86
N LEU A 70 -14.15 -15.24 8.62
CA LEU A 70 -14.27 -16.65 8.32
C LEU A 70 -15.30 -16.92 7.23
N GLY A 71 -14.97 -17.87 6.38
CA GLY A 71 -15.83 -18.40 5.35
C GLY A 71 -15.45 -19.85 5.06
N THR A 72 -16.06 -20.40 4.01
CA THR A 72 -15.75 -21.75 3.54
C THR A 72 -15.79 -21.80 2.03
N ILE A 73 -15.00 -22.73 1.46
CA ILE A 73 -15.08 -23.11 0.06
C ILE A 73 -15.36 -24.61 -0.06
N THR A 74 -16.05 -25.01 -1.12
CA THR A 74 -16.16 -26.42 -1.50
C THR A 74 -15.01 -26.77 -2.43
N ARG A 75 -14.22 -27.77 -2.05
CA ARG A 75 -13.10 -28.28 -2.85
C ARG A 75 -13.62 -29.24 -3.92
N ASP A 76 -12.80 -29.53 -4.94
CA ASP A 76 -13.13 -30.43 -6.06
C ASP A 76 -13.46 -31.87 -5.61
N ASP A 77 -12.93 -32.29 -4.46
CA ASP A 77 -13.21 -33.59 -3.84
C ASP A 77 -14.50 -33.63 -3.00
N GLY A 78 -15.23 -32.52 -2.95
CA GLY A 78 -16.48 -32.36 -2.20
C GLY A 78 -16.29 -32.01 -0.72
N THR A 79 -15.06 -31.94 -0.22
CA THR A 79 -14.79 -31.50 1.16
C THR A 79 -14.98 -29.99 1.31
N THR A 80 -15.31 -29.55 2.52
CA THR A 80 -15.48 -28.12 2.84
C THR A 80 -14.27 -27.62 3.61
N GLN A 81 -13.56 -26.65 3.04
CA GLN A 81 -12.36 -26.05 3.61
C GLN A 81 -12.67 -24.67 4.15
N VAL A 82 -12.08 -24.33 5.30
CA VAL A 82 -12.19 -23.02 5.92
C VAL A 82 -11.34 -22.01 5.16
N THR A 83 -11.88 -20.80 5.02
CA THR A 83 -11.15 -19.63 4.51
C THR A 83 -11.07 -18.53 5.57
N TYR A 84 -10.00 -17.73 5.54
CA TYR A 84 -9.92 -16.44 6.25
C TYR A 84 -9.73 -15.31 5.24
N ASN A 85 -10.61 -14.31 5.26
CA ASN A 85 -10.67 -13.26 4.24
C ASN A 85 -10.73 -13.82 2.80
N GLY A 86 -11.40 -14.96 2.62
CA GLY A 86 -11.50 -15.65 1.33
C GLY A 86 -10.27 -16.50 0.94
N TRP A 87 -9.16 -16.40 1.67
CA TRP A 87 -7.98 -17.26 1.47
C TRP A 87 -8.19 -18.64 2.07
N PRO A 88 -8.00 -19.74 1.31
CA PRO A 88 -8.05 -21.10 1.86
C PRO A 88 -6.97 -21.33 2.91
N LEU A 89 -7.34 -21.96 4.03
CA LEU A 89 -6.43 -22.22 5.15
C LEU A 89 -5.91 -23.66 5.14
N TYR A 90 -4.63 -23.82 5.46
CA TYR A 90 -3.93 -25.09 5.45
C TYR A 90 -3.11 -25.30 6.72
N TYR A 91 -2.84 -26.56 7.03
CA TYR A 91 -1.78 -26.99 7.92
C TYR A 91 -0.51 -27.32 7.12
N PHE A 92 0.59 -27.56 7.82
CA PHE A 92 1.81 -28.12 7.24
C PHE A 92 2.18 -29.44 7.91
N VAL A 93 2.47 -30.48 7.14
CA VAL A 93 2.69 -31.83 7.70
C VAL A 93 3.94 -31.97 8.57
N ASN A 94 4.89 -31.04 8.47
CA ASN A 94 6.12 -31.09 9.28
C ASN A 94 6.03 -30.23 10.56
N ASP A 95 4.89 -29.60 10.84
CA ASP A 95 4.66 -28.98 12.15
C ASP A 95 4.27 -30.09 13.15
N GLU A 96 5.03 -30.22 14.24
CA GLU A 96 4.88 -31.32 15.20
C GLU A 96 4.26 -30.86 16.53
N ALA A 97 4.41 -29.57 16.87
CA ALA A 97 3.95 -28.97 18.10
C ALA A 97 3.12 -27.68 17.86
N PRO A 98 2.22 -27.32 18.78
CA PRO A 98 1.53 -26.03 18.74
C PRO A 98 2.51 -24.86 18.66
N GLY A 99 2.27 -23.95 17.71
CA GLY A 99 3.12 -22.80 17.43
C GLY A 99 4.32 -23.08 16.50
N ASP A 100 4.55 -24.32 16.06
CA ASP A 100 5.54 -24.59 15.02
C ASP A 100 5.18 -23.84 13.74
N VAL A 101 6.19 -23.31 13.06
CA VAL A 101 6.03 -22.55 11.82
C VAL A 101 6.96 -23.05 10.71
N ALA A 102 7.25 -24.35 10.65
CA ALA A 102 8.23 -24.92 9.72
C ALA A 102 7.84 -24.74 8.24
N GLY A 103 6.56 -24.46 7.97
CA GLY A 103 6.05 -24.13 6.64
C GLY A 103 6.26 -22.67 6.21
N GLN A 104 6.75 -21.80 7.10
CA GLN A 104 6.93 -20.38 6.79
C GLN A 104 7.96 -20.19 5.67
N ASP A 105 7.63 -19.35 4.68
CA ASP A 105 8.43 -19.04 3.49
C ASP A 105 8.76 -20.25 2.59
N VAL A 106 8.10 -21.40 2.76
CA VAL A 106 8.42 -22.57 1.93
C VAL A 106 8.11 -22.27 0.46
N GLY A 107 9.16 -22.24 -0.35
CA GLY A 107 9.08 -21.97 -1.79
C GLY A 107 8.59 -20.57 -2.14
N ASP A 108 8.70 -19.61 -1.21
CA ASP A 108 8.25 -18.21 -1.35
C ASP A 108 6.76 -18.09 -1.70
N VAL A 109 5.96 -19.09 -1.31
CA VAL A 109 4.53 -19.15 -1.63
C VAL A 109 3.64 -19.59 -0.48
N TRP A 110 4.21 -20.09 0.61
CA TRP A 110 3.49 -20.52 1.82
C TRP A 110 3.88 -19.65 3.01
N TYR A 111 2.87 -19.12 3.69
CA TYR A 111 3.07 -18.16 4.78
C TYR A 111 2.02 -18.37 5.87
N VAL A 112 2.42 -18.16 7.12
CA VAL A 112 1.45 -18.06 8.22
C VAL A 112 0.52 -16.87 7.99
N VAL A 113 -0.73 -17.02 8.41
CA VAL A 113 -1.77 -16.00 8.19
C VAL A 113 -1.81 -15.02 9.35
N SER A 114 -1.72 -13.72 9.05
CA SER A 114 -1.91 -12.66 10.05
C SER A 114 -3.39 -12.46 10.39
N ILE A 115 -3.65 -11.77 11.51
CA ILE A 115 -5.04 -11.41 11.86
C ILE A 115 -5.64 -10.35 10.93
N ALA A 116 -4.80 -9.58 10.22
CA ALA A 116 -5.24 -8.72 9.12
C ALA A 116 -5.67 -9.52 7.87
N GLY A 117 -5.33 -10.81 7.81
CA GLY A 117 -5.77 -11.77 6.78
C GLY A 117 -4.94 -11.78 5.52
N GLY A 118 -3.66 -11.47 5.66
CA GLY A 118 -2.65 -11.63 4.61
C GLY A 118 -1.44 -12.40 5.11
N PRO A 119 -0.48 -12.71 4.22
CA PRO A 119 0.73 -13.43 4.57
C PRO A 119 1.66 -12.53 5.39
N ILE A 120 2.23 -13.07 6.46
CA ILE A 120 3.34 -12.43 7.15
C ILE A 120 4.63 -12.82 6.41
N GLN A 121 5.34 -11.85 5.81
CA GLN A 121 6.65 -12.09 5.21
C GLN A 121 7.73 -12.05 6.30
N THR A 122 8.75 -12.92 6.24
CA THR A 122 9.90 -12.79 7.16
C THR A 122 10.64 -11.48 6.90
N ASN A 123 10.93 -11.17 5.64
CA ASN A 123 11.40 -9.85 5.19
C ASN A 123 10.64 -9.48 3.92
N ALA A 124 9.69 -8.55 4.02
CA ALA A 124 8.99 -8.07 2.84
C ALA A 124 9.96 -7.33 1.89
N VAL A 125 9.96 -7.71 0.61
CA VAL A 125 10.77 -7.04 -0.42
C VAL A 125 9.90 -6.07 -1.21
N VAL A 126 10.39 -4.85 -1.37
CA VAL A 126 9.78 -3.83 -2.24
C VAL A 126 10.70 -3.57 -3.43
N ASN A 127 10.16 -3.62 -4.64
CA ASN A 127 10.81 -3.38 -5.93
C ASN A 127 10.18 -2.18 -6.65
N ILE A 128 10.75 -1.82 -7.80
CA ILE A 128 10.12 -0.94 -8.79
C ILE A 128 9.79 -1.75 -10.05
N ALA A 129 8.63 -1.50 -10.64
CA ALA A 129 8.29 -1.98 -11.97
C ALA A 129 7.63 -0.86 -12.80
N GLU A 130 7.86 -0.89 -14.10
CA GLU A 130 7.17 -0.03 -15.06
C GLU A 130 5.74 -0.52 -15.27
N HIS A 131 4.76 0.35 -15.05
CA HIS A 131 3.36 0.12 -15.36
C HIS A 131 2.96 1.00 -16.56
N ALA A 132 2.26 0.40 -17.53
CA ALA A 132 1.92 1.06 -18.79
C ALA A 132 1.21 2.41 -18.61
N ASP A 133 0.31 2.49 -17.62
CA ASP A 133 -0.44 3.71 -17.33
C ASP A 133 0.18 4.54 -16.20
N LEU A 134 0.97 3.98 -15.29
CA LEU A 134 1.38 4.70 -14.07
C LEU A 134 2.87 5.08 -14.06
N GLY A 135 3.62 4.68 -15.09
CA GLY A 135 5.07 4.77 -15.08
C GLY A 135 5.69 3.85 -14.03
N ASN A 136 6.85 4.23 -13.50
CA ASN A 136 7.52 3.43 -12.48
C ASN A 136 6.84 3.54 -11.11
N ILE A 137 6.34 2.41 -10.61
CA ILE A 137 5.64 2.28 -9.33
C ILE A 137 6.28 1.21 -8.45
N LEU A 138 5.98 1.26 -7.16
CA LEU A 138 6.39 0.23 -6.20
C LEU A 138 5.57 -1.05 -6.37
N VAL A 139 6.26 -2.18 -6.32
CA VAL A 139 5.67 -3.53 -6.35
C VAL A 139 6.34 -4.44 -5.33
N ASP A 140 5.71 -5.57 -4.96
CA ASP A 140 6.36 -6.60 -4.15
C ASP A 140 7.36 -7.48 -4.96
N GLN A 141 7.93 -8.52 -4.33
CA GLN A 141 8.80 -9.50 -5.02
C GLN A 141 8.12 -10.28 -6.16
N SER A 142 6.79 -10.36 -6.14
CA SER A 142 6.01 -11.03 -7.18
C SER A 142 5.54 -10.05 -8.26
N GLY A 143 5.83 -8.75 -8.16
CA GLY A 143 5.39 -7.73 -9.10
C GLY A 143 3.95 -7.26 -8.88
N ARG A 144 3.35 -7.49 -7.70
CA ARG A 144 2.03 -6.94 -7.36
C ARG A 144 2.16 -5.49 -6.93
N THR A 145 1.24 -4.65 -7.39
CA THR A 145 1.23 -3.21 -7.13
C THR A 145 1.08 -2.89 -5.65
N GLN A 146 1.94 -1.98 -5.16
CA GLN A 146 1.78 -1.37 -3.85
C GLN A 146 1.00 -0.07 -3.96
N TYR A 147 0.03 0.09 -3.04
CA TYR A 147 -0.83 1.26 -2.92
C TYR A 147 -0.57 2.00 -1.61
N LEU A 148 -0.92 3.28 -1.60
CA LEU A 148 -1.06 4.09 -0.39
C LEU A 148 -2.49 4.59 -0.24
N PHE A 149 -2.87 4.87 1.01
CA PHE A 149 -4.15 5.47 1.36
C PHE A 149 -3.93 6.93 1.76
N THR A 150 -4.47 7.88 1.00
CA THR A 150 -4.26 9.32 1.25
C THR A 150 -4.89 9.84 2.54
N VAL A 151 -5.75 9.04 3.18
CA VAL A 151 -6.31 9.33 4.51
C VAL A 151 -5.37 8.90 5.64
N ASP A 152 -4.36 8.08 5.34
CA ASP A 152 -3.32 7.74 6.31
C ASP A 152 -2.49 8.96 6.72
N GLN A 153 -1.87 8.87 7.89
CA GLN A 153 -0.88 9.82 8.35
C GLN A 153 0.51 9.18 8.26
N SER A 154 1.55 10.00 8.34
CA SER A 154 2.93 9.49 8.33
C SER A 154 3.11 8.41 9.39
N ASN A 155 3.54 7.24 8.96
CA ASN A 155 3.74 6.03 9.75
C ASN A 155 2.52 5.59 10.56
N THR A 156 1.30 5.90 10.12
CA THR A 156 0.07 5.51 10.83
C THR A 156 -1.02 5.13 9.84
N SER A 157 -1.50 3.88 9.92
CA SER A 157 -2.60 3.36 9.12
C SER A 157 -3.97 3.66 9.75
N ASN A 158 -4.86 4.29 8.99
CA ASN A 158 -6.29 4.41 9.29
C ASN A 158 -7.11 3.26 8.68
N CYS A 159 -6.49 2.37 7.89
CA CYS A 159 -7.16 1.26 7.23
C CYS A 159 -7.12 -0.01 8.09
N ASN A 160 -8.23 -0.30 8.77
CA ASN A 160 -8.40 -1.47 9.63
C ASN A 160 -9.68 -2.25 9.27
N ASP A 161 -9.84 -3.45 9.83
CA ASP A 161 -11.03 -4.29 9.67
C ASP A 161 -11.45 -4.48 8.19
N GLY A 162 -12.68 -4.09 7.83
CA GLY A 162 -13.20 -4.19 6.46
C GLY A 162 -12.34 -3.46 5.44
N CYS A 163 -11.70 -2.36 5.82
CA CYS A 163 -10.75 -1.67 4.95
C CYS A 163 -9.56 -2.58 4.64
N ALA A 164 -8.93 -3.16 5.66
CA ALA A 164 -7.77 -4.04 5.51
C ALA A 164 -8.09 -5.35 4.76
N ARG A 165 -9.37 -5.72 4.62
CA ARG A 165 -9.79 -6.84 3.75
C ARG A 165 -9.73 -6.46 2.28
N ALA A 166 -10.23 -5.27 1.93
CA ALA A 166 -10.19 -4.77 0.57
C ALA A 166 -8.78 -4.29 0.19
N TRP A 167 -8.03 -3.81 1.18
CA TRP A 167 -6.68 -3.27 1.05
C TRP A 167 -5.74 -3.96 2.02
N PRO A 168 -5.33 -5.22 1.75
CA PRO A 168 -4.46 -5.95 2.66
C PRO A 168 -3.13 -5.21 2.89
N PRO A 169 -2.68 -5.02 4.13
CA PRO A 169 -1.39 -4.39 4.41
C PRO A 169 -0.23 -5.29 3.93
N LEU A 170 0.85 -4.68 3.44
CA LEU A 170 2.12 -5.37 3.25
C LEU A 170 2.78 -5.61 4.61
N LEU A 171 2.70 -6.84 5.11
CA LEU A 171 3.21 -7.21 6.42
C LEU A 171 4.62 -7.79 6.36
N THR A 172 5.42 -7.48 7.37
CA THR A 172 6.79 -7.98 7.53
C THR A 172 7.07 -8.28 8.99
N ALA A 173 7.84 -9.31 9.26
CA ALA A 173 8.26 -9.66 10.61
C ALA A 173 9.60 -9.02 10.97
N GLY A 174 10.57 -9.10 10.05
CA GLY A 174 11.85 -8.42 10.10
C GLY A 174 11.88 -7.15 9.24
N ASP A 175 13.08 -6.60 9.09
CA ASP A 175 13.28 -5.37 8.32
C ASP A 175 12.92 -5.58 6.84
N PRO A 176 12.13 -4.68 6.23
CA PRO A 176 11.83 -4.75 4.81
C PRO A 176 13.09 -4.53 3.97
N VAL A 177 13.16 -5.19 2.82
CA VAL A 177 14.32 -5.18 1.92
C VAL A 177 14.00 -4.34 0.70
N ALA A 178 14.89 -3.40 0.36
CA ALA A 178 14.85 -2.69 -0.90
C ALA A 178 15.44 -3.57 -1.99
N GLY A 179 14.63 -3.90 -2.99
CA GLY A 179 15.10 -4.47 -4.23
C GLY A 179 15.60 -3.41 -5.22
N GLU A 180 15.70 -3.80 -6.48
CA GLU A 180 16.35 -2.97 -7.50
C GLU A 180 15.64 -1.61 -7.69
N GLY A 181 16.43 -0.53 -7.72
CA GLY A 181 15.95 0.85 -7.89
C GLY A 181 15.28 1.46 -6.65
N VAL A 182 14.93 0.66 -5.64
CA VAL A 182 14.26 1.16 -4.43
C VAL A 182 15.27 1.83 -3.51
N THR A 183 14.99 3.06 -3.11
CA THR A 183 15.81 3.76 -2.11
C THR A 183 15.58 3.16 -0.71
N ALA A 184 16.53 2.35 -0.22
CA ALA A 184 16.43 1.65 1.06
C ALA A 184 16.11 2.57 2.25
N ALA A 185 16.66 3.79 2.28
CA ALA A 185 16.40 4.77 3.34
C ALA A 185 14.93 5.24 3.42
N ARG A 186 14.11 4.94 2.41
CA ARG A 186 12.67 5.24 2.41
C ARG A 186 11.84 4.10 2.99
N LEU A 187 12.40 2.90 3.09
CA LEU A 187 11.70 1.79 3.74
C LEU A 187 11.70 2.00 5.26
N GLY A 188 10.57 1.67 5.86
CA GLY A 188 10.39 1.65 7.29
C GLY A 188 9.26 0.71 7.64
N THR A 189 8.87 0.71 8.90
CA THR A 189 7.74 -0.06 9.38
C THR A 189 6.88 0.78 10.31
N THR A 190 5.61 0.39 10.43
CA THR A 190 4.70 0.89 11.46
C THR A 190 3.97 -0.26 12.14
N ALA A 191 3.76 -0.13 13.44
CA ALA A 191 2.94 -1.07 14.20
C ALA A 191 1.46 -0.76 13.95
N ARG A 192 0.68 -1.79 13.63
CA ARG A 192 -0.78 -1.70 13.48
C ARG A 192 -1.48 -1.94 14.80
N ALA A 193 -2.73 -1.48 14.92
CA ALA A 193 -3.55 -1.67 16.11
C ALA A 193 -3.84 -3.16 16.41
N ASP A 194 -3.76 -3.99 15.38
CA ASP A 194 -3.91 -5.44 15.42
C ASP A 194 -2.61 -6.18 15.85
N GLY A 195 -1.54 -5.43 16.15
CA GLY A 195 -0.25 -5.97 16.59
C GLY A 195 0.65 -6.48 15.47
N SER A 196 0.20 -6.46 14.21
CA SER A 196 1.06 -6.76 13.07
C SER A 196 1.94 -5.56 12.68
N THR A 197 3.05 -5.84 12.01
CA THR A 197 4.01 -4.83 11.53
C THR A 197 3.86 -4.65 10.03
N GLN A 198 3.55 -3.43 9.60
CA GLN A 198 3.33 -3.07 8.20
C GLN A 198 4.51 -2.29 7.63
N VAL A 199 4.86 -2.59 6.39
CA VAL A 199 5.89 -1.86 5.65
C VAL A 199 5.38 -0.47 5.29
N THR A 200 6.24 0.53 5.47
CA THR A 200 6.02 1.90 5.00
C THR A 200 7.06 2.26 3.96
N TYR A 201 6.70 3.14 3.02
CA TYR A 201 7.66 3.79 2.12
C TYR A 201 7.51 5.30 2.16
N ASN A 202 8.59 6.00 2.49
CA ASN A 202 8.59 7.45 2.75
C ASN A 202 7.48 7.86 3.75
N GLY A 203 7.29 7.04 4.78
CA GLY A 203 6.25 7.24 5.80
C GLY A 203 4.84 6.80 5.40
N TRP A 204 4.57 6.42 4.15
CA TRP A 204 3.26 5.92 3.76
C TRP A 204 3.13 4.42 4.01
N PRO A 205 2.11 3.94 4.77
CA PRO A 205 1.83 2.52 4.88
C PRO A 205 1.50 1.92 3.50
N LEU A 206 2.09 0.75 3.20
CA LEU A 206 1.93 0.08 1.92
C LEU A 206 0.85 -1.00 1.97
N TYR A 207 0.02 -1.05 0.94
CA TYR A 207 -1.10 -1.99 0.81
C TYR A 207 -1.10 -2.70 -0.54
N TYR A 208 -1.77 -3.84 -0.58
CA TYR A 208 -2.26 -4.49 -1.79
C TYR A 208 -3.71 -4.07 -2.06
N PHE A 209 -4.25 -4.46 -3.21
CA PHE A 209 -5.68 -4.40 -3.49
C PHE A 209 -6.22 -5.81 -3.78
N PHE A 210 -7.32 -6.18 -3.14
CA PHE A 210 -7.80 -7.58 -3.17
C PHE A 210 -8.28 -8.08 -4.55
N LEU A 211 -8.58 -7.17 -5.49
CA LEU A 211 -8.93 -7.54 -6.87
C LEU A 211 -7.73 -7.64 -7.80
N ASP A 212 -6.52 -7.29 -7.34
CA ASP A 212 -5.29 -7.49 -8.11
C ASP A 212 -4.84 -8.94 -7.94
N THR A 213 -4.97 -9.70 -9.03
CA THR A 213 -4.78 -11.17 -9.00
C THR A 213 -3.52 -11.62 -9.71
N LYS A 214 -2.89 -10.74 -10.49
CA LYS A 214 -1.66 -11.02 -11.22
C LYS A 214 -0.67 -9.84 -11.12
N PRO A 215 0.62 -10.09 -11.37
CA PRO A 215 1.63 -9.03 -11.43
C PRO A 215 1.26 -7.97 -12.47
N GLY A 216 1.48 -6.71 -12.13
CA GLY A 216 1.14 -5.56 -12.97
C GLY A 216 -0.34 -5.16 -12.98
N ASP A 217 -1.23 -5.86 -12.27
CA ASP A 217 -2.57 -5.33 -12.02
C ASP A 217 -2.49 -4.04 -11.18
N ALA A 218 -3.24 -3.02 -11.57
CA ALA A 218 -3.37 -1.76 -10.84
C ALA A 218 -4.86 -1.34 -10.65
N ASN A 219 -5.76 -2.30 -10.43
CA ASN A 219 -7.21 -2.05 -10.46
C ASN A 219 -7.71 -1.20 -9.28
N GLY A 220 -6.88 -1.04 -8.24
CA GLY A 220 -7.16 -0.16 -7.09
C GLY A 220 -6.86 1.31 -7.36
N GLN A 221 -6.22 1.63 -8.49
CA GLN A 221 -5.83 2.99 -8.82
C GLN A 221 -7.03 3.93 -8.83
N ASP A 222 -6.92 5.03 -8.09
CA ASP A 222 -7.94 6.09 -7.96
C ASP A 222 -9.28 5.60 -7.35
N ALA A 223 -9.26 4.48 -6.63
CA ALA A 223 -10.45 4.00 -5.94
C ALA A 223 -10.94 5.03 -4.92
N ASN A 224 -12.17 5.53 -5.14
CA ASN A 224 -12.81 6.59 -4.35
C ASN A 224 -11.98 7.89 -4.23
N ASN A 225 -11.06 8.16 -5.17
CA ASN A 225 -10.12 9.30 -5.13
C ASN A 225 -9.19 9.34 -3.91
N VAL A 226 -8.99 8.21 -3.21
CA VAL A 226 -8.18 8.17 -1.98
C VAL A 226 -7.12 7.08 -1.96
N TRP A 227 -7.14 6.16 -2.92
CA TRP A 227 -6.18 5.07 -3.08
C TRP A 227 -5.41 5.22 -4.38
N PHE A 228 -4.08 5.12 -4.31
CA PHE A 228 -3.22 5.33 -5.47
C PHE A 228 -2.00 4.43 -5.42
N GLY A 229 -1.52 4.02 -6.59
CA GLY A 229 -0.22 3.37 -6.74
C GLY A 229 0.89 4.28 -6.21
N VAL A 230 1.88 3.67 -5.56
CA VAL A 230 2.98 4.41 -4.94
C VAL A 230 4.10 4.62 -5.96
N SER A 231 4.45 5.87 -6.22
CA SER A 231 5.59 6.21 -7.08
C SER A 231 6.93 5.87 -6.43
N THR A 232 7.99 5.91 -7.24
CA THR A 232 9.38 5.78 -6.79
C THR A 232 9.75 6.73 -5.64
N TYR A 233 9.13 7.92 -5.54
CA TYR A 233 9.38 8.92 -4.49
C TYR A 233 8.57 8.69 -3.20
N GLY A 234 7.66 7.72 -3.20
CA GLY A 234 6.77 7.46 -2.06
C GLY A 234 5.59 8.43 -1.98
N GLY A 235 5.14 8.97 -3.10
CA GLY A 235 3.89 9.74 -3.20
C GLY A 235 2.92 9.11 -4.19
N PRO A 236 1.63 9.52 -4.17
CA PRO A 236 0.62 8.94 -5.07
C PRO A 236 0.85 9.37 -6.52
N VAL A 237 0.67 8.45 -7.46
CA VAL A 237 0.48 8.79 -8.87
C VAL A 237 -1.01 9.11 -9.07
N GLN A 238 -1.38 10.38 -9.30
CA GLN A 238 -2.80 10.77 -9.43
C GLN A 238 -3.32 10.55 -10.85
N ASN A 239 -4.59 10.20 -11.02
CA ASN A 239 -5.22 10.26 -12.34
C ASN A 239 -5.65 11.71 -12.64
N ASN A 240 -5.21 12.26 -13.76
CA ASN A 240 -5.56 13.59 -14.23
C ASN A 240 -5.42 14.63 -13.11
N ALA A 241 -4.23 14.68 -12.49
CA ALA A 241 -3.94 15.47 -11.31
C ALA A 241 -4.57 16.86 -11.41
N ALA A 242 -5.32 17.26 -10.39
CA ALA A 242 -6.05 18.51 -10.43
C ALA A 242 -5.31 19.61 -9.65
N VAL A 243 -5.22 20.78 -10.27
CA VAL A 243 -4.71 22.01 -9.66
C VAL A 243 -5.90 22.95 -9.47
N LYS A 244 -6.07 23.43 -8.24
CA LYS A 244 -7.12 24.38 -7.84
C LYS A 244 -6.51 25.58 -7.15
N THR A 245 -7.35 26.56 -6.80
CA THR A 245 -6.98 27.72 -6.00
C THR A 245 -7.56 27.65 -4.60
N VAL A 246 -6.79 28.05 -3.59
CA VAL A 246 -7.24 28.18 -2.20
C VAL A 246 -6.80 29.53 -1.62
N ASP A 247 -7.58 30.09 -0.70
CA ASP A 247 -7.19 31.33 -0.02
C ASP A 247 -6.34 31.03 1.23
N ASP A 248 -5.15 31.61 1.27
CA ASP A 248 -4.28 31.67 2.44
C ASP A 248 -4.37 33.06 3.08
N ALA A 249 -4.51 33.11 4.41
CA ALA A 249 -4.75 34.35 5.15
C ALA A 249 -3.57 35.34 5.11
N GLY A 250 -2.35 34.88 4.84
CA GLY A 250 -1.14 35.72 4.77
C GLY A 250 -0.58 35.85 3.35
N LEU A 251 -0.80 34.87 2.48
CA LEU A 251 -0.22 34.78 1.15
C LEU A 251 -1.21 35.11 0.02
N GLY A 252 -2.50 35.28 0.35
CA GLY A 252 -3.57 35.50 -0.62
C GLY A 252 -3.99 34.20 -1.30
N THR A 253 -4.56 34.29 -2.51
CA THR A 253 -4.98 33.11 -3.27
C THR A 253 -3.76 32.39 -3.85
N ILE A 254 -3.63 31.09 -3.57
CA ILE A 254 -2.50 30.25 -3.97
C ILE A 254 -2.97 28.98 -4.69
N LEU A 255 -2.06 28.30 -5.39
CA LEU A 255 -2.33 27.00 -6.01
C LEU A 255 -2.24 25.84 -5.00
N ALA A 256 -3.14 24.88 -5.15
CA ALA A 256 -3.20 23.65 -4.36
C ALA A 256 -3.66 22.46 -5.21
N ASP A 257 -3.45 21.24 -4.71
CA ASP A 257 -4.02 20.03 -5.33
C ASP A 257 -5.54 19.92 -5.08
N ARG A 258 -6.18 18.87 -5.64
CA ARG A 258 -7.62 18.58 -5.41
C ARG A 258 -8.00 18.57 -3.92
N SER A 259 -7.12 18.05 -3.06
CA SER A 259 -7.32 17.92 -1.62
C SER A 259 -7.02 19.22 -0.84
N GLY A 260 -6.52 20.27 -1.51
CA GLY A 260 -6.19 21.55 -0.91
C GLY A 260 -4.79 21.60 -0.27
N ARG A 261 -3.89 20.65 -0.59
CA ARG A 261 -2.48 20.75 -0.20
C ARG A 261 -1.78 21.77 -1.08
N SER A 262 -1.05 22.69 -0.46
CA SER A 262 -0.35 23.76 -1.14
C SER A 262 0.67 23.21 -2.14
N LEU A 263 0.75 23.85 -3.30
CA LEU A 263 1.73 23.53 -4.34
C LEU A 263 2.82 24.60 -4.38
N TYR A 264 4.03 24.15 -4.65
CA TYR A 264 5.25 24.94 -4.64
C TYR A 264 5.96 24.90 -5.98
N LEU A 265 6.61 26.00 -6.32
CA LEU A 265 7.63 26.07 -7.36
C LEU A 265 9.02 26.10 -6.73
N PHE A 266 10.00 25.67 -7.51
CA PHE A 266 11.42 25.75 -7.18
C PHE A 266 12.11 26.78 -8.08
N THR A 267 12.67 27.85 -7.53
CA THR A 267 13.28 28.91 -8.36
C THR A 267 14.55 28.48 -9.09
N ASN A 268 15.12 27.34 -8.72
CA ASN A 268 16.26 26.78 -9.42
C ASN A 268 15.85 25.90 -10.59
N ASP A 269 14.56 25.61 -10.79
CA ASP A 269 14.08 24.91 -11.98
C ASP A 269 14.08 25.83 -13.20
N ALA A 270 14.16 25.22 -14.37
CA ALA A 270 13.99 25.90 -15.65
C ALA A 270 12.63 25.54 -16.26
N ALA A 271 12.20 26.32 -17.25
CA ALA A 271 10.97 26.02 -17.98
C ALA A 271 11.00 24.58 -18.52
N ASN A 272 9.98 23.81 -18.17
CA ASN A 272 9.78 22.40 -18.50
C ASN A 272 10.95 21.49 -18.09
N THR A 273 11.68 21.82 -17.01
CA THR A 273 12.79 20.99 -16.50
C THR A 273 12.94 21.11 -14.99
N SER A 274 12.94 19.97 -14.31
CA SER A 274 13.21 19.87 -12.88
C SER A 274 14.69 19.59 -12.58
N ASN A 275 15.29 20.40 -11.71
CA ASN A 275 16.57 20.14 -11.06
C ASN A 275 16.43 19.45 -9.69
N CYS A 276 15.20 19.19 -9.26
CA CYS A 276 14.90 18.55 -7.99
C CYS A 276 14.77 17.03 -8.15
N SER A 277 15.83 16.29 -7.81
CA SER A 277 15.87 14.82 -7.82
C SER A 277 16.46 14.26 -6.51
N GLY A 278 16.41 12.94 -6.32
CA GLY A 278 16.99 12.27 -5.15
C GLY A 278 16.50 12.84 -3.82
N GLY A 279 17.44 13.34 -3.01
CA GLY A 279 17.14 13.96 -1.71
C GLY A 279 16.31 15.25 -1.79
N CYS A 280 16.37 15.99 -2.91
CA CYS A 280 15.50 17.15 -3.12
C CYS A 280 14.05 16.71 -3.24
N ALA A 281 13.77 15.75 -4.13
CA ALA A 281 12.43 15.22 -4.36
C ALA A 281 11.86 14.46 -3.13
N LEU A 282 12.69 14.19 -2.13
CA LEU A 282 12.24 13.68 -0.82
C LEU A 282 11.65 14.78 0.05
N ALA A 283 12.35 15.92 0.16
CA ALA A 283 11.85 17.06 0.90
C ALA A 283 10.71 17.77 0.15
N TRP A 284 10.73 17.69 -1.19
CA TRP A 284 9.81 18.34 -2.11
C TRP A 284 9.24 17.33 -3.10
N PRO A 285 8.28 16.48 -2.70
CA PRO A 285 7.72 15.48 -3.59
C PRO A 285 7.05 16.11 -4.82
N PRO A 286 7.30 15.62 -6.04
CA PRO A 286 6.65 16.15 -7.24
C PRO A 286 5.14 15.85 -7.25
N LEU A 287 4.33 16.77 -7.79
CA LEU A 287 2.94 16.48 -8.13
C LEU A 287 2.91 15.57 -9.37
N LEU A 288 2.71 14.28 -9.16
CA LEU A 288 2.68 13.29 -10.24
C LEU A 288 1.27 13.06 -10.78
N THR A 289 1.19 12.81 -12.09
CA THR A 289 -0.06 12.53 -12.81
C THR A 289 0.11 11.36 -13.77
N ASN A 290 -0.96 10.60 -13.97
CA ASN A 290 -1.21 9.83 -15.17
C ASN A 290 -2.30 10.56 -15.98
N GLY A 291 -2.06 10.75 -17.27
CA GLY A 291 -2.93 11.53 -18.15
C GLY A 291 -2.86 13.04 -17.89
N ASP A 292 -3.70 13.77 -18.63
CA ASP A 292 -3.66 15.23 -18.66
C ASP A 292 -4.16 15.84 -17.33
N PRO A 293 -3.38 16.76 -16.72
CA PRO A 293 -3.80 17.45 -15.51
C PRO A 293 -4.99 18.37 -15.78
N THR A 294 -5.78 18.63 -14.73
CA THR A 294 -7.02 19.42 -14.83
C THR A 294 -6.98 20.66 -13.95
N ALA A 295 -7.53 21.78 -14.45
CA ALA A 295 -7.69 22.99 -13.66
C ALA A 295 -9.07 23.02 -13.00
N MET A 296 -9.12 23.53 -11.78
CA MET A 296 -10.35 23.76 -11.00
C MET A 296 -10.35 25.17 -10.43
N ASP A 297 -11.53 25.65 -10.05
CA ASP A 297 -11.72 26.99 -9.48
C ASP A 297 -11.13 28.10 -10.38
N ALA A 298 -10.26 28.96 -9.84
CA ALA A 298 -9.62 30.04 -10.60
C ALA A 298 -8.25 29.66 -11.18
N ALA A 299 -7.85 28.39 -11.14
CA ALA A 299 -6.66 27.93 -11.84
C ALA A 299 -6.90 27.96 -13.36
N ASP A 300 -5.90 28.37 -14.13
CA ASP A 300 -5.96 28.45 -15.58
C ASP A 300 -5.44 27.16 -16.21
N GLY A 301 -6.35 26.43 -16.87
CA GLY A 301 -6.01 25.21 -17.59
C GLY A 301 -5.04 25.42 -18.75
N ALA A 302 -4.92 26.64 -19.29
CA ALA A 302 -3.96 26.94 -20.34
C ALA A 302 -2.51 27.00 -19.84
N LEU A 303 -2.32 27.12 -18.52
CA LEU A 303 -1.00 27.11 -17.89
C LEU A 303 -0.58 25.70 -17.47
N LEU A 304 -1.48 24.72 -17.50
CA LEU A 304 -1.14 23.34 -17.14
C LEU A 304 -0.35 22.65 -18.26
N GLY A 305 0.68 21.92 -17.84
CA GLY A 305 1.45 21.04 -18.69
C GLY A 305 2.04 19.88 -17.90
N THR A 306 2.92 19.13 -18.53
CA THR A 306 3.63 18.00 -17.88
C THR A 306 5.06 17.89 -18.36
N ILE A 307 5.94 17.37 -17.50
CA ILE A 307 7.28 16.92 -17.86
C ILE A 307 7.44 15.44 -17.51
N THR A 308 8.22 14.72 -18.31
CA THR A 308 8.68 13.38 -17.95
C THR A 308 9.99 13.50 -17.20
N ARG A 309 10.05 12.92 -16.00
CA ARG A 309 11.26 12.89 -15.15
C ARG A 309 12.17 11.75 -15.58
N ASP A 310 13.43 11.78 -15.14
CA ASP A 310 14.45 10.76 -15.50
C ASP A 310 14.06 9.33 -15.11
N ASP A 311 13.19 9.19 -14.10
CA ASP A 311 12.66 7.90 -13.65
C ASP A 311 11.34 7.51 -14.33
N GLY A 312 10.97 8.17 -15.43
CA GLY A 312 9.78 7.87 -16.22
C GLY A 312 8.46 8.35 -15.61
N THR A 313 8.46 8.87 -14.38
CA THR A 313 7.25 9.46 -13.79
C THR A 313 6.89 10.78 -14.49
N VAL A 314 5.60 11.10 -14.58
CA VAL A 314 5.11 12.33 -15.22
C VAL A 314 4.70 13.32 -14.14
N GLN A 315 5.36 14.49 -14.14
CA GLN A 315 5.12 15.56 -13.17
C GLN A 315 4.34 16.70 -13.81
N VAL A 316 3.37 17.24 -13.08
CA VAL A 316 2.58 18.40 -13.48
C VAL A 316 3.45 19.66 -13.45
N THR A 317 3.30 20.49 -14.48
CA THR A 317 3.82 21.86 -14.51
C THR A 317 2.67 22.87 -14.53
N TYR A 318 2.94 24.08 -14.05
CA TYR A 318 2.06 25.22 -14.19
C TYR A 318 2.88 26.42 -14.66
N ASN A 319 2.49 27.03 -15.78
CA ASN A 319 3.24 28.08 -16.46
C ASN A 319 4.70 27.64 -16.72
N ASP A 320 4.84 26.44 -17.32
CA ASP A 320 6.11 25.76 -17.59
C ASP A 320 6.97 25.40 -16.36
N LEU A 321 6.56 25.70 -15.12
CA LEU A 321 7.32 25.37 -13.91
C LEU A 321 6.82 24.08 -13.24
N PRO A 322 7.70 23.14 -12.86
CA PRO A 322 7.30 21.93 -12.17
C PRO A 322 6.67 22.21 -10.80
N LEU A 323 5.60 21.49 -10.47
CA LEU A 323 4.87 21.64 -9.21
C LEU A 323 5.26 20.59 -8.18
N TYR A 324 5.40 21.03 -6.93
CA TYR A 324 5.84 20.22 -5.80
C TYR A 324 4.91 20.34 -4.60
N TYR A 325 4.92 19.32 -3.75
CA TYR A 325 4.49 19.38 -2.37
C TYR A 325 5.69 19.70 -1.47
N PHE A 326 5.42 20.04 -0.20
CA PHE A 326 6.45 20.05 0.84
C PHE A 326 6.19 18.94 1.85
N ALA A 327 7.19 18.08 2.11
CA ALA A 327 7.02 16.88 2.92
C ALA A 327 6.65 17.15 4.39
N ILE A 328 6.85 18.38 4.87
CA ILE A 328 6.54 18.78 6.26
C ILE A 328 5.11 19.33 6.40
N ASP A 329 4.46 19.70 5.29
CA ASP A 329 3.05 20.13 5.34
C ASP A 329 2.16 18.95 5.76
N ALA A 330 1.44 19.12 6.86
CA ALA A 330 0.72 18.04 7.52
C ALA A 330 -0.76 18.01 7.17
N LYS A 331 -1.35 19.15 6.79
CA LYS A 331 -2.77 19.27 6.43
C LYS A 331 -2.98 20.21 5.24
N PRO A 332 -4.13 20.10 4.54
CA PRO A 332 -4.52 21.07 3.53
C PRO A 332 -4.44 22.52 4.04
N GLY A 333 -3.91 23.40 3.20
CA GLY A 333 -3.67 24.81 3.51
C GLY A 333 -2.42 25.10 4.34
N ASP A 334 -1.64 24.10 4.77
CA ASP A 334 -0.31 24.37 5.32
C ASP A 334 0.58 24.96 4.23
N THR A 335 1.33 26.00 4.59
CA THR A 335 2.26 26.70 3.69
C THR A 335 3.67 26.76 4.28
N VAL A 336 4.06 25.78 5.09
CA VAL A 336 5.32 25.79 5.89
C VAL A 336 6.57 25.81 4.99
N GLY A 337 6.44 25.32 3.75
CA GLY A 337 7.50 25.37 2.75
C GLY A 337 7.79 26.77 2.20
N GLN A 338 6.96 27.78 2.51
CA GLN A 338 7.09 29.11 1.93
C GLN A 338 8.45 29.74 2.29
N ASN A 339 9.18 30.17 1.27
CA ASN A 339 10.50 30.78 1.36
C ASN A 339 11.59 29.90 2.01
N VAL A 340 11.40 28.57 2.05
CA VAL A 340 12.45 27.67 2.56
C VAL A 340 13.70 27.80 1.68
N GLY A 341 14.83 28.11 2.30
CA GLY A 341 16.10 28.31 1.61
C GLY A 341 16.14 29.48 0.62
N GLY A 342 15.12 30.36 0.61
CA GLY A 342 15.02 31.46 -0.34
C GLY A 342 14.71 31.05 -1.79
N VAL A 343 14.31 29.80 -2.01
CA VAL A 343 14.18 29.22 -3.36
C VAL A 343 12.89 28.41 -3.58
N TRP A 344 12.07 28.24 -2.54
CA TRP A 344 10.80 27.51 -2.60
C TRP A 344 9.64 28.43 -2.28
N PHE A 345 8.65 28.51 -3.15
CA PHE A 345 7.53 29.44 -3.00
C PHE A 345 6.22 28.81 -3.44
N VAL A 346 5.13 29.14 -2.76
CA VAL A 346 3.79 28.87 -3.27
C VAL A 346 3.52 29.76 -4.49
N LEU A 347 2.62 29.31 -5.37
CA LEU A 347 2.29 29.99 -6.61
C LEU A 347 0.98 30.77 -6.51
N THR A 348 0.91 31.93 -7.14
CA THR A 348 -0.35 32.63 -7.44
C THR A 348 -1.14 31.90 -8.54
N PRO A 349 -2.42 32.24 -8.78
CA PRO A 349 -3.17 31.70 -9.92
C PRO A 349 -2.54 32.00 -11.29
N ALA A 350 -1.69 33.02 -11.39
CA ALA A 350 -0.93 33.34 -12.60
C ALA A 350 0.34 32.50 -12.77
N GLY A 351 0.65 31.60 -11.81
CA GLY A 351 1.86 30.78 -11.84
C GLY A 351 3.13 31.52 -11.41
N GLU A 352 2.98 32.65 -10.70
CA GLU A 352 4.10 33.44 -10.19
C GLU A 352 4.39 33.09 -8.73
N ALA A 353 5.65 33.17 -8.30
CA ALA A 353 6.01 32.99 -6.89
C ALA A 353 5.37 34.08 -6.03
N VAL A 354 4.69 33.68 -4.94
CA VAL A 354 4.25 34.64 -3.92
C VAL A 354 5.48 35.15 -3.16
N PRO A 355 5.78 36.46 -3.17
CA PRO A 355 6.95 37.00 -2.48
C PRO A 355 6.89 36.75 -0.96
N ALA A 356 8.05 36.57 -0.33
CA ALA A 356 8.14 36.61 1.12
C ALA A 356 7.89 38.05 1.61
N SER A 357 6.95 38.21 2.54
CA SER A 357 6.59 39.50 3.18
C SER A 357 7.62 39.96 4.21
#